data_AF-A0A6G6WNG4-F1
#
_entry.id   AF-A0A6G6WNG4-F1
#
_cell.length_a   1.000
_cell.length_b   1.000
_cell.length_c   1.000
_cell.angle_alpha   90.00
_cell.angle_beta   90.00
_cell.angle_gamma   90.00
#
_symmetry.space_group_name_H-M   'P 1'
#
loop_
_entity.id
_entity.type
_entity.pdbx_description
1 polymer ?
#
loop_
_entity_poly.entity_id
_entity_poly.type
_entity_poly.pdbx_seq_one_letter_code
_entity_poly.pdbx_strand_id
1 'polypeptide(L)'
;MPGASEQAIAQARRLLSLPQSPEGRAWRVRRLDGQNAYFLVHVAGSVACIDAAGGELLASAAAANTPVSVTSEAALALAGLGDTAAAELVWKPCAATLSMFDPLWSVTHEGREVFVDQRRKVWRTLPPKSPGGGAG
;
A
#
# COMPACT_ATOMS: atom_id res chain seq x y z
N MET A 1 9.92 4.26 -22.91
CA MET A 1 9.73 3.02 -22.13
C MET A 1 8.71 3.31 -21.05
N PRO A 2 7.63 2.53 -20.92
CA PRO A 2 6.62 2.79 -19.89
C PRO A 2 7.22 2.63 -18.49
N GLY A 3 6.80 3.49 -17.57
CA GLY A 3 7.24 3.46 -16.17
C GLY A 3 6.78 2.19 -15.45
N ALA A 4 7.45 1.79 -14.36
CA ALA A 4 7.12 0.58 -13.63
C ALA A 4 5.65 0.53 -13.17
N SER A 5 5.06 1.68 -12.83
CA SER A 5 3.63 1.80 -12.49
C SER A 5 2.70 1.51 -13.68
N GLU A 6 3.03 1.95 -14.88
CA GLU A 6 2.23 1.69 -16.09
C GLU A 6 2.28 0.20 -16.45
N GLN A 7 3.46 -0.41 -16.31
CA GLN A 7 3.63 -1.85 -16.50
C GLN A 7 2.80 -2.65 -15.48
N ALA A 8 2.77 -2.22 -14.22
CA ALA A 8 1.94 -2.85 -13.19
C ALA A 8 0.44 -2.72 -13.48
N ILE A 9 -0.03 -1.57 -14.01
CA ILE A 9 -1.43 -1.38 -14.43
C ILE A 9 -1.79 -2.32 -15.58
N ALA A 10 -0.94 -2.37 -16.63
CA ALA A 10 -1.15 -3.26 -17.76
C ALA A 10 -1.16 -4.74 -17.33
N GLN A 11 -0.25 -5.10 -16.43
CA GLN A 11 -0.16 -6.44 -15.86
C GLN A 11 -1.42 -6.81 -15.06
N ALA A 12 -1.89 -5.91 -14.19
CA ALA A 12 -3.11 -6.13 -13.43
C ALA A 12 -4.32 -6.34 -14.35
N ARG A 13 -4.47 -5.51 -15.40
CA ARG A 13 -5.55 -5.69 -16.39
C ARG A 13 -5.49 -7.04 -17.07
N ARG A 14 -4.29 -7.48 -17.48
CA ARG A 14 -4.08 -8.80 -18.10
C ARG A 14 -4.48 -9.93 -17.16
N LEU A 15 -3.99 -9.93 -15.92
CA LEU A 15 -4.26 -10.99 -14.95
C LEU A 15 -5.72 -11.03 -14.49
N LEU A 16 -6.39 -9.88 -14.45
CA LEU A 16 -7.81 -9.76 -14.12
C LEU A 16 -8.74 -9.88 -15.34
N SER A 17 -8.21 -10.15 -16.54
CA SER A 17 -8.98 -10.23 -17.79
C SER A 17 -9.86 -8.98 -18.07
N LEU A 18 -9.34 -7.80 -17.75
CA LEU A 18 -10.00 -6.52 -17.95
C LEU A 18 -9.67 -5.93 -19.33
N PRO A 19 -10.55 -5.09 -19.91
CA PRO A 19 -10.25 -4.36 -21.14
C PRO A 19 -8.96 -3.56 -21.02
N GLN A 20 -8.22 -3.41 -22.13
CA GLN A 20 -7.06 -2.54 -22.17
C GLN A 20 -7.50 -1.07 -22.10
N SER A 21 -6.99 -0.33 -21.11
CA SER A 21 -7.21 1.11 -20.97
C SER A 21 -6.06 1.73 -20.19
N PRO A 22 -5.67 2.98 -20.51
CA PRO A 22 -4.62 3.69 -19.77
C PRO A 22 -5.06 4.11 -18.36
N GLU A 23 -6.36 4.03 -18.06
CA GLU A 23 -6.88 4.47 -16.76
C GLU A 23 -6.48 3.51 -15.65
N GLY A 24 -6.08 4.05 -14.52
CA GLY A 24 -5.71 3.29 -13.35
C GLY A 24 -4.71 4.06 -12.50
N ARG A 25 -4.51 3.59 -11.28
CA ARG A 25 -3.47 4.10 -10.40
C ARG A 25 -2.68 2.93 -9.85
N ALA A 26 -1.36 3.08 -9.78
CA ALA A 26 -0.49 2.12 -9.14
C ALA A 26 0.40 2.83 -8.13
N TRP A 27 0.50 2.22 -6.96
CA TRP A 27 1.34 2.66 -5.87
C TRP A 27 2.34 1.58 -5.53
N ARG A 28 3.61 1.95 -5.45
CA ARG A 28 4.64 1.04 -4.95
C ARG A 28 4.53 0.95 -3.44
N VAL A 29 4.40 -0.27 -2.92
CA VAL A 29 4.32 -0.56 -1.49
C VAL A 29 5.51 -1.42 -1.07
N ARG A 30 6.34 -0.89 -0.18
CA ARG A 30 7.47 -1.63 0.40
C ARG A 30 6.97 -2.59 1.48
N ARG A 31 7.41 -3.84 1.43
CA ARG A 31 7.06 -4.83 2.45
C ARG A 31 8.04 -4.78 3.62
N LEU A 32 7.52 -4.62 4.84
CA LEU A 32 8.31 -4.60 6.08
C LEU A 32 8.48 -5.99 6.70
N ASP A 33 7.90 -7.03 6.09
CA ASP A 33 8.01 -8.44 6.52
C ASP A 33 9.15 -9.20 5.79
N GLY A 34 10.05 -8.46 5.13
CA GLY A 34 11.25 -9.02 4.47
C GLY A 34 11.00 -9.57 3.07
N GLN A 35 9.77 -9.51 2.56
CA GLN A 35 9.43 -9.95 1.20
C GLN A 35 9.65 -8.82 0.16
N ASN A 36 9.52 -9.16 -1.12
CA ASN A 36 9.59 -8.17 -2.20
C ASN A 36 8.46 -7.14 -2.08
N ALA A 37 8.78 -5.88 -2.37
CA ALA A 37 7.76 -4.87 -2.55
C ALA A 37 6.76 -5.25 -3.65
N TYR A 38 5.56 -4.69 -3.60
CA TYR A 38 4.52 -4.93 -4.60
C TYR A 38 3.96 -3.61 -5.12
N PHE A 39 3.26 -3.67 -6.24
CA PHE A 39 2.42 -2.58 -6.72
C PHE A 39 0.98 -2.85 -6.28
N LEU A 40 0.42 -1.93 -5.51
CA LEU A 40 -1.01 -1.85 -5.27
C LEU A 40 -1.63 -1.10 -6.43
N VAL A 41 -2.52 -1.75 -7.18
CA VAL A 41 -3.11 -1.22 -8.41
C VAL A 41 -4.61 -1.10 -8.24
N HIS A 42 -5.18 0.06 -8.54
CA HIS A 42 -6.62 0.28 -8.64
C HIS A 42 -7.00 0.53 -10.09
N VAL A 43 -7.88 -0.30 -10.65
CA VAL A 43 -8.23 -0.30 -12.06
C VAL A 43 -9.64 -0.86 -12.28
N ALA A 44 -10.49 -0.14 -13.03
CA ALA A 44 -11.84 -0.57 -13.42
C ALA A 44 -12.68 -1.18 -12.27
N GLY A 45 -12.69 -0.53 -11.11
CA GLY A 45 -13.45 -1.00 -9.93
C GLY A 45 -12.85 -2.23 -9.24
N SER A 46 -11.60 -2.59 -9.54
CA SER A 46 -10.85 -3.67 -8.93
C SER A 46 -9.55 -3.17 -8.33
N VAL A 47 -9.08 -3.84 -7.27
CA VAL A 47 -7.76 -3.65 -6.70
C VAL A 47 -6.94 -4.93 -6.84
N ALA A 48 -5.66 -4.80 -7.17
CA ALA A 48 -4.72 -5.90 -7.28
C ALA A 48 -3.39 -5.57 -6.61
N CYS A 49 -2.78 -6.56 -5.97
CA CYS A 49 -1.41 -6.51 -5.49
C CYS A 49 -0.55 -7.32 -6.45
N ILE A 50 0.36 -6.66 -7.15
CA ILE A 50 1.25 -7.26 -8.14
C ILE A 50 2.67 -7.29 -7.58
N ASP A 51 3.30 -8.45 -7.49
CA ASP A 51 4.69 -8.56 -7.06
C ASP A 51 5.60 -7.70 -7.96
N ALA A 52 6.45 -6.86 -7.35
CA ALA A 52 7.25 -5.91 -8.12
C ALA A 52 8.48 -6.55 -8.80
N ALA A 53 8.87 -7.77 -8.41
CA ALA A 53 10.02 -8.45 -9.00
C ALA A 53 9.60 -9.34 -10.18
N GLY A 54 8.54 -10.15 -10.00
CA GLY A 54 8.07 -11.12 -10.98
C GLY A 54 6.78 -10.73 -11.72
N GLY A 55 6.06 -9.71 -11.25
CA GLY A 55 4.78 -9.31 -11.84
C GLY A 55 3.62 -10.28 -11.56
N GLU A 56 3.76 -11.16 -10.56
CA GLU A 56 2.74 -12.13 -10.17
C GLU A 56 1.58 -11.47 -9.41
N LEU A 57 0.37 -12.01 -9.55
CA LEU A 57 -0.78 -11.56 -8.76
C LEU A 57 -0.72 -12.15 -7.36
N LEU A 58 -0.48 -11.32 -6.36
CA LEU A 58 -0.44 -11.72 -4.95
C LEU A 58 -1.84 -11.76 -4.33
N ALA A 59 -2.67 -10.79 -4.68
CA ALA A 59 -4.06 -10.69 -4.20
C ALA A 59 -4.88 -9.80 -5.13
N SER A 60 -6.20 -10.01 -5.18
CA SER A 60 -7.13 -9.08 -5.84
C SER A 60 -8.49 -9.05 -5.14
N ALA A 61 -9.23 -7.97 -5.33
CA ALA A 61 -10.59 -7.81 -4.86
C ALA A 61 -11.35 -6.77 -5.71
N ALA A 62 -12.68 -6.80 -5.66
CA ALA A 62 -13.48 -5.67 -6.12
C ALA A 62 -13.32 -4.49 -5.14
N ALA A 63 -13.17 -3.27 -5.66
CA ALA A 63 -12.97 -2.07 -4.87
C ALA A 63 -13.63 -0.86 -5.55
N ALA A 64 -14.73 -0.39 -4.97
CA ALA A 64 -15.42 0.82 -5.43
C ALA A 64 -14.58 2.09 -5.19
N ASN A 65 -13.81 2.10 -4.10
CA ASN A 65 -12.98 3.25 -3.70
C ASN A 65 -11.49 2.95 -3.89
N THR A 66 -10.70 4.01 -4.03
CA THR A 66 -9.24 3.90 -4.02
C THR A 66 -8.76 3.32 -2.67
N PRO A 67 -7.84 2.36 -2.67
CA PRO A 67 -7.29 1.79 -1.43
C PRO A 67 -6.33 2.76 -0.72
N VAL A 68 -5.78 3.74 -1.45
CA VAL A 68 -4.94 4.81 -0.89
C VAL A 68 -5.75 6.10 -0.90
N SER A 69 -6.26 6.48 0.27
CA SER A 69 -7.09 7.67 0.48
C SER A 69 -6.31 8.84 1.09
N VAL A 70 -5.30 8.54 1.91
CA VAL A 70 -4.38 9.54 2.49
C VAL A 70 -3.26 9.78 1.48
N THR A 71 -3.01 11.04 1.13
CA THR A 71 -1.89 11.41 0.24
C THR A 71 -0.57 11.48 1.00
N SER A 72 0.55 11.51 0.28
CA SER A 72 1.89 11.72 0.85
C SER A 72 1.95 13.00 1.69
N GLU A 73 1.38 14.10 1.19
CA GLU A 73 1.40 15.41 1.85
C GLU A 73 0.58 15.38 3.14
N ALA A 74 -0.60 14.74 3.10
CA ALA A 74 -1.42 14.55 4.29
C ALA A 74 -0.72 13.67 5.33
N ALA A 75 -0.02 12.62 4.91
CA ALA A 75 0.75 11.76 5.80
C ALA A 75 1.93 12.52 6.44
N LEU A 76 2.67 13.31 5.67
CA LEU A 76 3.76 14.17 6.17
C LEU A 76 3.24 15.16 7.22
N ALA A 77 2.13 15.84 6.92
CA ALA A 77 1.50 16.78 7.85
C ALA A 77 1.02 16.11 9.15
N LEU A 78 0.43 14.91 9.07
CA LEU A 78 -0.03 14.15 10.23
C LEU A 78 1.13 13.60 11.07
N ALA A 79 2.23 13.21 10.42
CA ALA A 79 3.43 12.71 11.07
C ALA A 79 4.14 13.79 11.89
N GLY A 80 4.09 15.05 11.44
CA GLY A 80 4.67 16.19 12.16
C GLY A 80 6.17 16.06 12.39
N LEU A 81 6.89 15.41 11.48
CA LEU A 81 8.34 15.17 11.59
C LEU A 81 9.21 16.27 10.95
N GLY A 82 8.59 17.28 10.32
CA GLY A 82 9.27 18.39 9.65
C GLY A 82 9.19 18.31 8.12
N ASP A 83 9.57 19.41 7.46
CA ASP A 83 9.38 19.61 6.01
C ASP A 83 10.34 18.78 5.14
N THR A 84 11.42 18.27 5.74
CA THR A 84 12.43 17.41 5.09
C THR A 84 12.15 15.92 5.29
N ALA A 85 11.03 15.56 5.91
CA ALA A 85 10.63 14.16 6.07
C ALA A 85 10.29 13.52 4.72
N ALA A 86 10.62 12.24 4.57
CA ALA A 86 10.25 11.44 3.39
C ALA A 86 9.05 10.56 3.73
N ALA A 87 8.12 10.39 2.79
CA ALA A 87 6.97 9.51 2.93
C ALA A 87 6.98 8.43 1.85
N GLU A 88 6.79 7.17 2.26
CA GLU A 88 6.64 6.03 1.35
C GLU A 88 5.52 5.10 1.81
N LEU A 89 4.88 4.41 0.87
CA LEU A 89 3.88 3.41 1.23
C LEU A 89 4.56 2.11 1.65
N VAL A 90 4.14 1.58 2.79
CA VAL A 90 4.66 0.38 3.40
C VAL A 90 3.54 -0.56 3.84
N TRP A 91 3.86 -1.84 3.96
CA TRP A 91 2.94 -2.83 4.49
C TRP A 91 3.66 -3.99 5.18
N LYS A 92 3.06 -4.51 6.25
CA LYS A 92 3.33 -5.83 6.83
C LYS A 92 2.09 -6.31 7.56
N PRO A 93 1.90 -7.61 7.81
CA PRO A 93 0.85 -8.09 8.71
C PRO A 93 1.07 -7.54 10.13
N CYS A 94 0.17 -6.68 10.61
CA CYS A 94 0.23 -6.11 11.96
C CYS A 94 -1.16 -5.63 12.39
N ALA A 95 -1.32 -5.13 13.62
CA ALA A 95 -2.63 -4.64 14.09
C ALA A 95 -3.14 -3.40 13.33
N ALA A 96 -2.25 -2.65 12.66
CA ALA A 96 -2.61 -1.46 11.89
C ALA A 96 -3.17 -1.80 10.49
N THR A 97 -2.80 -2.94 9.92
CA THR A 97 -3.12 -3.36 8.55
C THR A 97 -4.01 -4.60 8.56
N LEU A 98 -5.18 -4.51 7.94
CA LEU A 98 -6.12 -5.64 7.89
C LEU A 98 -5.76 -6.57 6.73
N SER A 99 -5.44 -6.02 5.57
CA SER A 99 -5.07 -6.74 4.35
C SER A 99 -3.91 -6.05 3.60
N MET A 100 -3.41 -6.65 2.51
CA MET A 100 -2.43 -6.02 1.60
C MET A 100 -3.01 -4.80 0.85
N PHE A 101 -4.33 -4.61 0.86
CA PHE A 101 -4.99 -3.45 0.26
C PHE A 101 -5.01 -2.24 1.20
N ASP A 102 -4.54 -2.39 2.44
CA ASP A 102 -4.51 -1.33 3.46
C ASP A 102 -3.06 -0.94 3.80
N PRO A 103 -2.29 -0.34 2.88
CA PRO A 103 -0.93 0.09 3.18
C PRO A 103 -0.92 1.26 4.15
N LEU A 104 0.22 1.48 4.80
CA LEU A 104 0.49 2.62 5.66
C LEU A 104 1.46 3.55 4.94
N TRP A 105 1.44 4.83 5.26
CA TRP A 105 2.58 5.69 5.00
C TRP A 105 3.61 5.51 6.11
N SER A 106 4.84 5.12 5.77
CA SER A 106 5.99 5.34 6.63
C SER A 106 6.52 6.74 6.36
N VAL A 107 6.63 7.55 7.41
CA VAL A 107 7.23 8.88 7.35
C VAL A 107 8.50 8.88 8.18
N THR A 108 9.62 9.21 7.54
CA THR A 108 10.95 9.11 8.14
C THR A 108 11.65 10.46 8.11
N HIS A 109 12.25 10.85 9.24
CA HIS A 109 13.10 12.03 9.36
C HIS A 109 14.14 11.83 10.46
N GLU A 110 15.43 12.05 10.17
CA GLU A 110 16.54 11.97 11.15
C GLU A 110 16.51 10.71 12.04
N GLY A 111 16.27 9.54 11.42
CA GLY A 111 16.23 8.25 12.12
C GLY A 111 14.96 7.99 12.93
N ARG A 112 14.00 8.91 12.94
CA ARG A 112 12.64 8.70 13.48
C ARG A 112 11.74 8.20 12.36
N GLU A 113 10.92 7.21 12.67
CA GLU A 113 9.90 6.66 11.77
C GLU A 113 8.54 6.69 12.48
N VAL A 114 7.52 7.15 11.78
CA VAL A 114 6.11 7.06 12.21
C VAL A 114 5.27 6.57 11.06
N PHE A 115 4.19 5.85 11.39
CA PHE A 115 3.31 5.27 10.39
C PHE A 115 1.94 5.95 10.44
N VAL A 116 1.37 6.26 9.28
CA VAL A 116 0.03 6.84 9.15
C VAL A 116 -0.83 5.89 8.33
N ASP A 117 -1.96 5.45 8.90
CA ASP A 117 -2.90 4.59 8.17
C ASP A 117 -3.86 5.38 7.28
N GLN A 118 -4.58 4.67 6.39
CA GLN A 118 -5.54 5.27 5.46
C GLN A 118 -6.80 5.85 6.17
N ARG A 119 -6.91 5.69 7.49
CA ARG A 119 -7.94 6.30 8.36
C ARG A 119 -7.38 7.49 9.14
N ARG A 120 -6.19 7.98 8.75
CA ARG A 120 -5.48 9.13 9.36
C ARG A 120 -5.01 8.88 10.80
N LYS A 121 -4.96 7.62 11.26
CA LYS A 121 -4.41 7.28 12.58
C LYS A 121 -2.89 7.19 12.50
N VAL A 122 -2.21 7.82 13.46
CA VAL A 122 -0.75 7.81 13.59
C VAL A 122 -0.31 6.71 14.56
N TRP A 123 0.71 5.95 14.16
CA TRP A 123 1.28 4.83 14.89
C TRP A 123 2.79 5.06 15.05
N ARG A 124 3.28 5.07 16.29
CA ARG A 124 4.73 5.14 16.56
C ARG A 124 5.41 3.79 16.49
N THR A 125 4.63 2.71 16.65
CA THR A 125 5.07 1.33 16.53
C THR A 125 3.98 0.52 15.84
N LEU A 126 4.37 -0.56 15.17
CA LEU A 126 3.46 -1.48 14.48
C LEU A 126 3.41 -2.81 15.24
N PRO A 127 2.52 -2.94 16.23
CA PRO A 127 2.42 -4.16 17.03
C PRO A 127 1.94 -5.33 16.17
N PRO A 128 2.36 -6.57 16.47
CA PRO A 128 1.85 -7.75 15.79
C PRO A 128 0.33 -7.85 15.93
N LYS A 129 -0.34 -8.55 15.00
CA LYS A 129 -1.75 -8.91 15.22
C LYS A 129 -1.80 -9.79 16.47
N SER A 130 -2.57 -9.40 17.47
CA SER A 130 -2.89 -10.31 18.57
C SER A 130 -3.56 -11.54 17.96
N PRO A 131 -3.15 -12.77 18.32
CA PRO A 131 -3.98 -13.94 18.07
C PRO A 131 -5.34 -13.63 18.67
N GLY A 132 -6.41 -13.69 17.87
CA GLY A 132 -7.75 -13.59 18.40
C GLY A 132 -7.87 -14.59 19.55
N GLY A 133 -8.26 -14.11 20.72
CA GLY A 133 -8.49 -14.98 21.86
C GLY A 133 -9.52 -16.03 21.46
N GLY A 134 -9.07 -17.25 21.26
CA GLY A 134 -9.96 -18.41 21.34
C GLY A 134 -10.38 -18.51 22.80
N ALA A 135 -11.60 -18.07 23.10
CA ALA A 135 -12.37 -18.46 24.27
C ALA A 135 -13.81 -17.93 24.11
N GLY A 136 -14.77 -18.86 24.01
CA GLY A 136 -16.20 -18.58 23.93
C GLY A 136 -16.93 -19.63 23.10
#